data_AF-A0A416S793-F1
#
_entry.id   AF-A0A416S793-F1
#
_cell.length_a   1.000
_cell.length_b   1.000
_cell.length_c   1.000
_cell.angle_alpha   90.00
_cell.angle_beta   90.00
_cell.angle_gamma   90.00
#
_symmetry.space_group_name_H-M   'P 1'
#
loop_
_entity.id
_entity.type
_entity.pdbx_description
1 polymer ?
#
loop_
_entity_poly.entity_id
_entity_poly.type
_entity_poly.pdbx_seq_one_letter_code
_entity_poly.pdbx_strand_id
1 'polypeptide(L)'
;MKKRIYTAAGLFLAAALVLGGCGKEKVPESEFATADEAKEALTSAETIEIYFDLYGSKRKTKIVADGKVAGYLQKNTVYINEEEWFSIDYVEDEPINDREGSGTTYGYYDASGTCLGYAQEQYVDTSYGKDTRLIFLDVDETPLDYQSSRSGRILYDENDEEIGSGKIGRSGVSLLDQWYTNLYCAVFKTETDGTRQIDFMDRMAMLWRLERDYRSIDDNPVNTGVQIYETVAVVFVLILLIGSSFSKWRQKKKN
;
A
#
# COMPACT_ATOMS: atom_id res chain seq x y z
N MET A 1 14.09 -38.15 27.33
CA MET A 1 13.11 -37.78 26.28
C MET A 1 12.85 -36.27 26.19
N LYS A 2 12.60 -35.54 27.28
CA LYS A 2 12.35 -34.06 27.26
C LYS A 2 13.42 -33.20 26.57
N LYS A 3 14.71 -33.57 26.62
CA LYS A 3 15.82 -32.81 26.00
C LYS A 3 15.80 -32.79 24.46
N ARG A 4 15.28 -33.83 23.80
CA ARG A 4 15.22 -33.90 22.33
C ARG A 4 14.07 -33.07 21.75
N ILE A 5 13.02 -32.83 22.54
CA ILE A 5 11.81 -32.11 22.12
C ILE A 5 12.09 -30.61 21.98
N TYR A 6 12.83 -29.98 22.92
CA TYR A 6 13.15 -28.55 22.85
C TYR A 6 14.16 -28.18 21.76
N THR A 7 15.16 -29.05 21.51
CA THR A 7 16.12 -28.83 20.42
C THR A 7 15.48 -29.05 19.05
N ALA A 8 14.56 -30.01 18.94
CA ALA A 8 13.76 -30.20 17.73
C ALA A 8 12.77 -29.05 17.50
N ALA A 9 12.12 -28.51 18.54
CA ALA A 9 11.21 -27.38 18.43
C ALA A 9 11.92 -26.08 17.97
N GLY A 10 13.12 -25.81 18.48
CA GLY A 10 13.92 -24.65 18.03
C GLY A 10 14.42 -24.77 16.59
N LEU A 11 14.82 -25.98 16.17
CA LEU A 11 15.16 -26.28 14.78
C LEU A 11 13.94 -26.22 13.85
N PHE A 12 12.75 -26.62 14.33
CA PHE A 12 11.49 -26.50 13.59
C PHE A 12 11.08 -25.04 13.40
N LEU A 13 11.28 -24.17 14.39
CA LEU A 13 10.96 -22.75 14.26
C LEU A 13 11.91 -22.04 13.26
N ALA A 14 13.20 -22.37 13.32
CA ALA A 14 14.18 -21.85 12.37
C ALA A 14 13.97 -22.41 10.95
N ALA A 15 13.63 -23.71 10.82
CA ALA A 15 13.27 -24.31 9.55
C ALA A 15 11.95 -23.78 8.99
N ALA A 16 10.96 -23.45 9.83
CA ALA A 16 9.71 -22.84 9.39
C ALA A 16 9.92 -21.40 8.89
N LEU A 17 10.83 -20.64 9.49
CA LEU A 17 11.24 -19.32 9.01
C LEU A 17 12.00 -19.39 7.67
N VAL A 18 12.83 -20.42 7.48
CA VAL A 18 13.61 -20.63 6.24
C VAL A 18 12.76 -21.26 5.11
N LEU A 19 11.85 -22.18 5.43
CA LEU A 19 10.98 -22.86 4.46
C LEU A 19 9.69 -22.07 4.14
N GLY A 20 9.30 -21.13 5.00
CA GLY A 20 8.21 -20.18 4.72
C GLY A 20 8.55 -19.16 3.61
N GLY A 21 9.84 -18.97 3.32
CA GLY A 21 10.32 -18.06 2.27
C GLY A 21 10.16 -18.54 0.82
N CYS A 22 9.54 -19.71 0.60
CA CYS A 22 9.18 -20.23 -0.72
C CYS A 22 7.69 -20.61 -0.83
N GLY A 23 6.83 -20.03 0.02
CA GLY A 23 5.40 -20.04 -0.25
C GLY A 23 5.14 -19.23 -1.51
N LYS A 24 4.43 -19.81 -2.49
CA LYS A 24 3.79 -19.02 -3.56
C LYS A 24 3.07 -17.86 -2.89
N GLU A 25 3.37 -16.65 -3.32
CA GLU A 25 2.77 -15.45 -2.77
C GLU A 25 1.25 -15.59 -2.78
N LYS A 26 0.63 -15.56 -1.59
CA LYS A 26 -0.81 -15.78 -1.46
C LYS A 26 -1.52 -14.56 -2.01
N VAL A 27 -2.35 -14.76 -3.04
CA VAL A 27 -3.21 -13.72 -3.58
C VAL A 27 -4.24 -13.34 -2.52
N PRO A 28 -4.42 -12.05 -2.18
CA PRO A 28 -5.53 -11.62 -1.36
C PRO A 28 -6.86 -11.94 -2.05
N GLU A 29 -7.68 -12.76 -1.40
CA GLU A 29 -9.00 -13.14 -1.92
C GLU A 29 -10.01 -12.04 -1.58
N SER A 30 -10.86 -11.70 -2.55
CA SER A 30 -11.97 -10.76 -2.34
C SER A 30 -13.02 -11.37 -1.42
N GLU A 31 -13.59 -10.54 -0.54
CA GLU A 31 -14.68 -10.89 0.37
C GLU A 31 -16.07 -10.57 -0.23
N PHE A 32 -16.12 -10.08 -1.46
CA PHE A 32 -17.35 -9.80 -2.21
C PHE A 32 -17.71 -10.98 -3.12
N ALA A 33 -19.00 -11.13 -3.43
CA ALA A 33 -19.46 -12.28 -4.22
C ALA A 33 -19.10 -12.13 -5.72
N THR A 34 -19.02 -10.88 -6.20
CA THR A 34 -18.73 -10.57 -7.60
C THR A 34 -17.70 -9.43 -7.72
N ALA A 35 -17.09 -9.33 -8.90
CA ALA A 35 -16.17 -8.24 -9.19
C ALA A 35 -16.89 -6.88 -9.21
N ASP A 36 -18.14 -6.84 -9.68
CA ASP A 36 -18.92 -5.61 -9.75
C ASP A 36 -19.29 -5.10 -8.35
N GLU A 37 -19.66 -5.99 -7.42
CA GLU A 37 -19.87 -5.63 -6.01
C GLU A 37 -18.60 -5.06 -5.37
N ALA A 38 -17.44 -5.63 -5.69
CA ALA A 38 -16.16 -5.13 -5.18
C ALA A 38 -15.82 -3.73 -5.74
N LYS A 39 -16.08 -3.50 -7.04
CA LYS A 39 -15.88 -2.18 -7.68
C LYS A 39 -16.81 -1.14 -7.08
N GLU A 40 -18.10 -1.47 -6.94
CA GLU A 40 -19.08 -0.59 -6.31
C GLU A 40 -18.66 -0.23 -4.88
N ALA A 41 -18.23 -1.21 -4.08
CA ALA A 41 -17.74 -0.97 -2.74
C ALA A 41 -16.49 -0.07 -2.71
N LEU A 42 -15.58 -0.20 -3.67
CA LEU A 42 -14.38 0.65 -3.75
C LEU A 42 -14.71 2.11 -4.09
N THR A 43 -15.78 2.35 -4.84
CA THR A 43 -16.27 3.69 -5.20
C THR A 43 -17.13 4.31 -4.10
N SER A 44 -17.94 3.51 -3.39
CA SER A 44 -18.88 4.01 -2.39
C SER A 44 -18.33 4.06 -0.96
N ALA A 45 -17.19 3.42 -0.68
CA ALA A 45 -16.70 3.29 0.68
C ALA A 45 -16.27 4.61 1.32
N GLU A 46 -16.63 4.76 2.60
CA GLU A 46 -16.16 5.86 3.43
C GLU A 46 -14.67 5.73 3.72
N THR A 47 -14.21 4.49 3.97
CA THR A 47 -12.83 4.17 4.29
C THR A 47 -12.25 3.16 3.31
N ILE A 48 -11.17 3.58 2.64
CA ILE A 48 -10.36 2.73 1.77
C ILE A 48 -8.99 2.56 2.40
N GLU A 49 -8.55 1.31 2.57
CA GLU A 49 -7.18 0.97 2.97
C GLU A 49 -6.46 0.28 1.82
N ILE A 50 -5.35 0.86 1.37
CA ILE A 50 -4.51 0.30 0.32
C ILE A 50 -3.19 -0.11 0.95
N TYR A 51 -2.94 -1.41 0.99
CA TYR A 51 -1.65 -1.94 1.42
C TYR A 51 -0.73 -1.99 0.20
N PHE A 52 0.55 -1.71 0.39
CA PHE A 52 1.53 -1.70 -0.69
C PHE A 52 2.95 -1.88 -0.15
N ASP A 53 3.87 -2.31 -1.02
CA ASP A 53 5.30 -2.36 -0.72
C ASP A 53 5.96 -1.10 -1.30
N LEU A 54 6.45 -0.21 -0.43
CA LEU A 54 6.95 1.11 -0.86
C LEU A 54 8.20 1.00 -1.76
N TYR A 55 8.96 -0.09 -1.67
CA TYR A 55 10.21 -0.27 -2.42
C TYR A 55 10.22 -1.52 -3.31
N GLY A 56 9.20 -2.37 -3.22
CA GLY A 56 9.06 -3.61 -3.97
C GLY A 56 7.91 -3.55 -4.97
N SER A 57 8.14 -4.04 -6.19
CA SER A 57 7.12 -4.05 -7.26
C SER A 57 6.43 -5.40 -7.46
N LYS A 58 6.97 -6.47 -6.85
CA LYS A 58 6.47 -7.84 -7.10
C LYS A 58 5.31 -8.23 -6.20
N ARG A 59 5.23 -7.62 -5.02
CA ARG A 59 4.34 -8.06 -3.94
C ARG A 59 2.89 -7.75 -4.28
N LYS A 60 1.98 -8.70 -4.03
CA LYS A 60 0.52 -8.54 -4.10
C LYS A 60 0.00 -8.17 -2.72
N THR A 61 -0.64 -7.02 -2.62
CA THR A 61 -1.08 -6.44 -1.35
C THR A 61 -2.56 -6.11 -1.40
N LYS A 62 -3.27 -6.31 -0.29
CA LYS A 62 -4.74 -6.20 -0.27
C LYS A 62 -5.21 -4.74 -0.39
N ILE A 63 -6.39 -4.58 -0.98
CA ILE A 63 -7.19 -3.35 -0.98
C ILE A 63 -8.46 -3.64 -0.18
N VAL A 64 -8.77 -2.80 0.80
CA VAL A 64 -9.88 -2.99 1.74
C VAL A 64 -10.85 -1.82 1.62
N ALA A 65 -12.13 -2.13 1.42
CA ALA A 65 -13.25 -1.19 1.42
C ALA A 65 -14.11 -1.42 2.67
N ASP A 66 -14.23 -0.42 3.54
CA ASP A 66 -15.01 -0.46 4.78
C ASP A 66 -14.79 -1.74 5.60
N GLY A 67 -13.53 -2.17 5.70
CA GLY A 67 -13.11 -3.34 6.47
C GLY A 67 -13.19 -4.68 5.74
N LYS A 68 -13.63 -4.74 4.48
CA LYS A 68 -13.67 -5.96 3.65
C LYS A 68 -12.67 -5.91 2.50
N VAL A 69 -11.94 -6.99 2.26
CA VAL A 69 -11.01 -7.07 1.12
C VAL A 69 -11.81 -7.04 -0.19
N ALA A 70 -11.54 -6.05 -1.04
CA ALA A 70 -12.20 -5.90 -2.34
C ALA A 70 -11.34 -6.45 -3.49
N GLY A 71 -10.03 -6.34 -3.36
CA GLY A 71 -9.07 -6.75 -4.38
C GLY A 71 -7.64 -6.67 -3.90
N TYR A 72 -6.69 -6.61 -4.84
CA TYR A 72 -5.28 -6.44 -4.53
C TYR A 72 -4.59 -5.47 -5.49
N LEU A 73 -3.57 -4.80 -4.97
CA LEU A 73 -2.63 -3.98 -5.71
C LEU A 73 -1.38 -4.82 -5.99
N GLN A 74 -0.87 -4.73 -7.21
CA GLN A 74 0.46 -5.20 -7.54
C GLN A 74 1.18 -4.13 -8.36
N LYS A 75 2.25 -3.57 -7.80
CA LYS A 75 2.93 -2.37 -8.33
C LYS A 75 1.91 -1.23 -8.48
N ASN A 76 1.46 -0.99 -9.71
CA ASN A 76 0.61 0.12 -10.11
C ASN A 76 -0.73 -0.35 -10.70
N THR A 77 -1.00 -1.65 -10.63
CA THR A 77 -2.15 -2.28 -11.27
C THR A 77 -3.06 -2.85 -10.19
N VAL A 78 -4.34 -2.53 -10.30
CA VAL A 78 -5.40 -2.97 -9.40
C VAL A 78 -6.07 -4.20 -10.01
N TYR A 79 -6.22 -5.22 -9.18
CA TYR A 79 -6.84 -6.49 -9.57
C TYR A 79 -8.02 -6.80 -8.66
N ILE A 80 -9.09 -7.31 -9.27
CA ILE A 80 -10.27 -7.83 -8.59
C ILE A 80 -10.52 -9.23 -9.12
N ASN A 81 -10.65 -10.21 -8.23
CA ASN A 81 -10.83 -11.63 -8.61
C ASN A 81 -9.79 -12.15 -9.61
N GLU A 82 -8.52 -11.78 -9.43
CA GLU A 82 -7.39 -12.12 -10.30
C GLU A 82 -7.41 -11.51 -11.71
N GLU A 83 -8.43 -10.73 -12.05
CA GLU A 83 -8.52 -9.98 -13.29
C GLU A 83 -8.02 -8.54 -13.08
N GLU A 84 -7.28 -8.03 -14.06
CA GLU A 84 -6.85 -6.64 -14.08
C GLU A 84 -8.07 -5.73 -14.25
N TRP A 85 -8.24 -4.79 -13.32
CA TRP A 85 -9.27 -3.78 -13.42
C TRP A 85 -8.75 -2.55 -14.16
N PHE A 86 -7.71 -1.92 -13.62
CA PHE A 86 -7.01 -0.82 -14.26
C PHE A 86 -5.58 -0.71 -13.74
N SER A 87 -4.76 0.04 -14.48
CA SER A 87 -3.44 0.47 -14.07
C SER A 87 -3.34 2.00 -14.09
N ILE A 88 -2.40 2.52 -13.32
CA ILE A 88 -2.05 3.94 -13.32
C ILE A 88 -0.60 4.09 -13.81
N ASP A 89 -0.34 5.04 -14.71
CA ASP A 89 1.01 5.36 -15.17
C ASP A 89 1.23 6.86 -15.42
N TYR A 90 2.49 7.27 -15.53
CA TYR A 90 2.85 8.61 -15.99
C TYR A 90 2.47 8.80 -17.46
N VAL A 91 1.90 9.95 -17.77
CA VAL A 91 1.66 10.36 -19.16
C VAL A 91 2.85 11.21 -19.61
N GLU A 92 3.63 10.74 -20.59
CA GLU A 92 4.82 11.45 -21.07
C GLU A 92 4.56 12.20 -22.39
N ASP A 93 3.83 11.60 -23.34
CA ASP A 93 3.75 12.06 -24.73
C ASP A 93 2.32 12.36 -25.23
N GLU A 94 1.46 12.96 -24.40
CA GLU A 94 0.08 13.30 -24.77
C GLU A 94 -0.21 14.81 -24.72
N PRO A 95 -1.15 15.33 -25.56
CA PRO A 95 -1.48 16.76 -25.62
C PRO A 95 -1.90 17.38 -24.28
N ILE A 96 -2.42 16.57 -23.36
CA ILE A 96 -2.79 17.00 -22.01
C ILE A 96 -1.61 17.62 -21.24
N ASN A 97 -0.37 17.22 -21.56
CA ASN A 97 0.86 17.76 -20.96
C ASN A 97 1.23 19.15 -21.50
N ASP A 98 0.71 19.57 -22.65
CA ASP A 98 1.05 20.86 -23.28
C ASP A 98 0.26 22.04 -22.69
N ARG A 99 -0.64 21.79 -21.73
CA ARG A 99 -1.45 22.81 -21.06
C ARG A 99 -0.58 23.78 -20.24
N GLU A 100 -0.79 25.08 -20.40
CA GLU A 100 -0.07 26.08 -19.60
C GLU A 100 -0.44 25.95 -18.11
N GLY A 101 0.58 25.88 -17.25
CA GLY A 101 0.37 25.72 -15.82
C GLY A 101 0.05 24.29 -15.37
N SER A 102 0.30 23.30 -16.22
CA SER A 102 0.29 21.88 -15.85
C SER A 102 1.67 21.42 -15.33
N GLY A 103 1.66 20.33 -14.57
CA GLY A 103 2.83 19.63 -14.07
C GLY A 103 2.76 18.14 -14.40
N THR A 104 2.98 17.29 -13.40
CA THR A 104 2.93 15.83 -13.58
C THR A 104 1.52 15.36 -13.91
N THR A 105 1.36 14.53 -14.94
CA THR A 105 0.09 13.88 -15.32
C THR A 105 0.16 12.37 -15.09
N TYR A 106 -0.90 11.82 -14.50
CA TYR A 106 -1.15 10.39 -14.34
C TYR A 106 -2.35 10.00 -15.18
N GLY A 107 -2.23 8.92 -15.94
CA GLY A 107 -3.33 8.35 -16.73
C GLY A 107 -3.81 7.06 -16.08
N TYR A 108 -5.11 6.80 -16.18
CA TYR A 108 -5.72 5.54 -15.79
C TYR A 108 -6.00 4.72 -17.04
N TYR A 109 -5.63 3.44 -17.05
CA TYR A 109 -5.77 2.59 -18.23
C TYR A 109 -6.45 1.28 -17.87
N ASP A 110 -7.41 0.85 -18.68
CA ASP A 110 -7.94 -0.51 -18.59
C ASP A 110 -6.89 -1.56 -19.01
N ALA A 111 -7.24 -2.84 -18.89
CA ALA A 111 -6.37 -3.95 -19.27
C ALA A 111 -5.97 -3.98 -20.76
N SER A 112 -6.66 -3.22 -21.63
CA SER A 112 -6.33 -3.09 -23.05
C SER A 112 -5.40 -1.91 -23.35
N GLY A 113 -5.12 -1.06 -22.35
CA GLY A 113 -4.40 0.19 -22.52
C GLY A 113 -5.28 1.36 -22.97
N THR A 114 -6.61 1.22 -22.89
CA THR A 114 -7.53 2.34 -23.20
C THR A 114 -7.57 3.29 -22.00
N CYS A 115 -7.39 4.58 -22.25
CA CYS A 115 -7.45 5.61 -21.22
C CYS A 115 -8.87 5.74 -20.65
N LEU A 116 -8.95 5.82 -19.31
CA LEU A 116 -10.19 5.94 -18.54
C LEU A 116 -10.34 7.33 -17.90
N GLY A 117 -9.27 8.13 -17.87
CA GLY A 117 -9.23 9.46 -17.26
C GLY A 117 -7.82 9.82 -16.79
N TYR A 118 -7.70 10.98 -16.15
CA TYR A 118 -6.41 11.52 -15.73
C TYR A 118 -6.45 12.17 -14.35
N ALA A 119 -5.29 12.25 -13.72
CA ALA A 119 -5.02 13.20 -12.65
C ALA A 119 -3.82 14.06 -13.04
N GLN A 120 -3.94 15.39 -12.95
CA GLN A 120 -2.89 16.30 -13.37
C GLN A 120 -2.57 17.32 -12.29
N GLU A 121 -1.29 17.55 -12.01
CA GLU A 121 -0.87 18.72 -11.23
C GLU A 121 -1.18 20.00 -12.03
N GLN A 122 -1.98 20.90 -11.47
CA GLN A 122 -2.27 22.20 -12.11
C GLN A 122 -2.12 23.33 -11.10
N TYR A 123 -1.68 24.49 -11.60
CA TYR A 123 -1.73 25.74 -10.84
C TYR A 123 -3.15 26.31 -10.88
N VAL A 124 -3.80 26.37 -9.73
CA VAL A 124 -5.17 26.85 -9.59
C VAL A 124 -5.25 28.05 -8.66
N ASP A 125 -6.14 28.98 -8.99
CA ASP A 125 -6.53 30.06 -8.09
C ASP A 125 -7.55 29.50 -7.09
N THR A 126 -7.16 29.42 -5.83
CA THR A 126 -8.01 28.97 -4.72
C THR A 126 -8.54 30.17 -3.95
N SER A 127 -9.53 29.95 -3.09
CA SER A 127 -10.02 30.94 -2.12
C SER A 127 -8.92 31.52 -1.21
N TYR A 128 -7.81 30.81 -1.03
CA TYR A 128 -6.65 31.22 -0.23
C TYR A 128 -5.48 31.77 -1.06
N GLY A 129 -5.61 31.84 -2.39
CA GLY A 129 -4.57 32.28 -3.33
C GLY A 129 -4.13 31.19 -4.30
N LYS A 130 -3.00 31.40 -4.98
CA LYS A 130 -2.47 30.43 -5.95
C LYS A 130 -1.86 29.22 -5.25
N ASP A 131 -2.32 28.03 -5.61
CA ASP A 131 -1.77 26.76 -5.14
C ASP A 131 -1.63 25.78 -6.29
N THR A 132 -0.80 24.76 -6.11
CA THR A 132 -0.76 23.62 -7.01
C THR A 132 -1.65 22.52 -6.44
N ARG A 133 -2.61 22.05 -7.23
CA ARG A 133 -3.51 20.95 -6.86
C ARG A 133 -3.39 19.80 -7.83
N LEU A 134 -3.85 18.63 -7.40
CA LEU A 134 -4.05 17.48 -8.25
C LEU A 134 -5.51 17.52 -8.72
N ILE A 135 -5.70 17.86 -10.00
CA ILE A 135 -7.02 17.98 -10.64
C ILE A 135 -7.34 16.64 -11.29
N PHE A 136 -8.51 16.10 -10.95
CA PHE A 136 -9.03 14.87 -11.55
C PHE A 136 -9.83 15.23 -12.79
N LEU A 137 -9.62 14.49 -13.86
CA LEU A 137 -10.14 14.75 -15.19
C LEU A 137 -10.75 13.46 -15.73
N ASP A 138 -11.89 13.56 -16.40
CA ASP A 138 -12.43 12.46 -17.19
C ASP A 138 -11.60 12.20 -18.46
N VAL A 139 -12.02 11.21 -19.26
CA VAL A 139 -11.35 10.84 -20.52
C VAL A 139 -11.33 11.97 -21.56
N ASP A 140 -12.29 12.90 -21.49
CA ASP A 140 -12.41 14.06 -22.36
C ASP A 140 -11.63 15.27 -21.81
N GLU A 141 -10.80 15.04 -20.79
CA GLU A 141 -9.98 16.03 -20.10
C GLU A 141 -10.79 17.15 -19.40
N THR A 142 -12.05 16.85 -19.04
CA THR A 142 -12.95 17.74 -18.29
C THR A 142 -12.73 17.55 -16.79
N PRO A 143 -12.51 18.63 -16.02
CA PRO A 143 -12.38 18.54 -14.57
C PRO A 143 -13.63 17.99 -13.87
N LEU A 144 -13.39 17.10 -12.92
CA LEU A 144 -14.41 16.61 -11.99
C LEU A 144 -14.75 17.67 -10.93
N ASP A 145 -15.82 17.44 -10.17
CA ASP A 145 -16.34 18.35 -9.13
C ASP A 145 -15.59 18.25 -7.78
N TYR A 146 -14.44 17.59 -7.78
CA TYR A 146 -13.53 17.48 -6.64
C TYR A 146 -12.07 17.43 -7.11
N GLN A 147 -11.16 17.71 -6.18
CA GLN A 147 -9.72 17.82 -6.43
C GLN A 147 -8.93 17.52 -5.16
N SER A 148 -7.64 17.19 -5.29
CA SER A 148 -6.79 16.93 -4.12
C SER A 148 -5.70 17.99 -3.95
N SER A 149 -5.22 18.18 -2.71
CA SER A 149 -3.94 18.85 -2.50
C SER A 149 -2.83 18.14 -3.29
N ARG A 150 -1.79 18.87 -3.71
CA ARG A 150 -0.65 18.29 -4.45
C ARG A 150 0.00 17.06 -3.79
N SER A 151 -0.09 16.97 -2.46
CA SER A 151 0.46 15.86 -1.66
C SER A 151 -0.44 14.61 -1.62
N GLY A 152 -1.68 14.68 -2.11
CA GLY A 152 -2.65 13.59 -1.99
C GLY A 152 -3.21 13.41 -0.58
N ARG A 153 -3.00 14.37 0.34
CA ARG A 153 -3.37 14.24 1.76
C ARG A 153 -4.77 14.72 2.10
N ILE A 154 -5.31 15.63 1.29
CA ILE A 154 -6.59 16.31 1.52
C ILE A 154 -7.35 16.30 0.20
N LEU A 155 -8.63 16.00 0.27
CA LEU A 155 -9.57 16.05 -0.83
C LEU A 155 -10.50 17.25 -0.61
N TYR A 156 -10.70 18.04 -1.64
CA TYR A 156 -11.53 19.23 -1.66
C TYR A 156 -12.66 19.07 -2.67
N ASP A 157 -13.80 19.68 -2.40
CA ASP A 157 -14.85 19.88 -3.39
C ASP A 157 -14.55 21.09 -4.32
N GLU A 158 -15.52 21.42 -5.18
CA GLU A 158 -15.49 22.60 -6.05
C GLU A 158 -15.40 23.95 -5.29
N ASN A 159 -15.78 23.98 -4.01
CA ASN A 159 -15.85 25.19 -3.17
C ASN A 159 -14.63 25.35 -2.24
N ASP A 160 -13.59 24.52 -2.40
CA ASP A 160 -12.43 24.42 -1.50
C ASP A 160 -12.74 23.89 -0.08
N GLU A 161 -13.88 23.22 0.12
CA GLU A 161 -14.20 22.58 1.40
C GLU A 161 -13.54 21.19 1.50
N GLU A 162 -12.94 20.88 2.66
CA GLU A 162 -12.34 19.57 2.90
C GLU A 162 -13.42 18.50 3.03
N ILE A 163 -13.42 17.53 2.11
CA ILE A 163 -14.38 16.43 2.06
C ILE A 163 -13.73 15.06 2.30
N GLY A 164 -12.40 15.03 2.48
CA GLY A 164 -11.69 13.79 2.71
C GLY A 164 -10.20 13.96 2.97
N SER A 165 -9.56 12.87 3.40
CA SER A 165 -8.14 12.85 3.70
C SER A 165 -7.47 11.54 3.34
N GLY A 166 -6.18 11.61 3.01
CA GLY A 166 -5.30 10.48 2.71
C GLY A 166 -4.08 10.49 3.63
N LYS A 167 -3.73 9.33 4.21
CA LYS A 167 -2.58 9.20 5.12
C LYS A 167 -1.85 7.89 4.88
N ILE A 168 -0.53 7.94 4.72
CA ILE A 168 0.33 6.75 4.73
C ILE A 168 0.90 6.52 6.13
N GLY A 169 0.96 5.25 6.52
CA GLY A 169 1.70 4.80 7.68
C GLY A 169 1.92 3.29 7.67
N ARG A 170 2.35 2.77 8.83
CA ARG A 170 2.48 1.33 9.08
C ARG A 170 1.38 0.78 10.00
N SER A 171 0.40 1.61 10.36
CA SER A 171 -0.80 1.17 11.09
C SER A 171 -1.59 0.18 10.23
N GLY A 172 -1.86 -1.01 10.76
CA GLY A 172 -2.52 -2.11 10.02
C GLY A 172 -1.56 -3.17 9.48
N VAL A 173 -0.26 -2.90 9.43
CA VAL A 173 0.77 -3.86 9.03
C VAL A 173 1.16 -4.73 10.23
N SER A 174 1.39 -6.04 10.03
CA SER A 174 1.76 -6.95 11.12
C SER A 174 3.11 -6.57 11.75
N LEU A 175 3.34 -6.88 13.03
CA LEU A 175 4.62 -6.55 13.69
C LEU A 175 5.83 -7.15 12.97
N LEU A 176 5.71 -8.35 12.40
CA LEU A 176 6.78 -8.97 11.62
C LEU A 176 7.00 -8.19 10.32
N ASP A 177 5.94 -7.84 9.61
CA ASP A 177 6.05 -7.10 8.35
C ASP A 177 6.63 -5.70 8.57
N GLN A 178 6.28 -5.03 9.67
CA GLN A 178 6.85 -3.73 10.03
C GLN A 178 8.37 -3.78 10.24
N TRP A 179 8.93 -4.93 10.64
CA TRP A 179 10.33 -5.09 10.97
C TRP A 179 11.16 -5.67 9.83
N TYR A 180 10.55 -6.49 8.98
CA TYR A 180 11.24 -7.28 7.96
C TYR A 180 10.86 -6.93 6.53
N THR A 181 9.87 -6.04 6.35
CA THR A 181 9.37 -5.71 5.01
C THR A 181 9.16 -4.21 4.89
N ASN A 182 8.99 -3.78 3.65
CA ASN A 182 8.66 -2.39 3.32
C ASN A 182 7.14 -2.24 3.10
N LEU A 183 6.34 -3.00 3.84
CA LEU A 183 4.89 -2.89 3.76
C LEU A 183 4.39 -1.66 4.50
N TYR A 184 3.52 -0.93 3.82
CA TYR A 184 2.82 0.23 4.30
C TYR A 184 1.32 0.10 4.01
N CYS A 185 0.55 0.97 4.66
CA CYS A 185 -0.88 1.11 4.45
C CYS A 185 -1.20 2.60 4.24
N ALA A 186 -1.87 2.91 3.15
CA ALA A 186 -2.53 4.19 2.93
C ALA A 186 -3.99 4.07 3.33
N VAL A 187 -4.47 5.00 4.14
CA VAL A 187 -5.88 5.09 4.54
C VAL A 187 -6.46 6.37 3.97
N PHE A 188 -7.50 6.20 3.15
CA PHE A 188 -8.31 7.28 2.61
C PHE A 188 -9.66 7.30 3.30
N LYS A 189 -10.06 8.47 3.79
CA LYS A 189 -11.36 8.70 4.40
C LYS A 189 -12.08 9.79 3.64
N THR A 190 -13.34 9.57 3.34
CA THR A 190 -14.21 10.55 2.67
C THR A 190 -15.45 10.76 3.51
N GLU A 191 -15.81 12.02 3.72
CA GLU A 191 -17.09 12.37 4.34
C GLU A 191 -18.18 12.18 3.29
N THR A 192 -18.85 11.03 3.32
CA THR A 192 -19.96 10.78 2.41
C THR A 192 -21.20 11.50 2.93
N ASP A 193 -21.61 12.58 2.25
CA ASP A 193 -22.94 13.14 2.40
C ASP A 193 -24.04 12.31 1.70
N GLY A 194 -23.65 11.15 1.17
CA GLY A 194 -24.49 10.19 0.46
C GLY A 194 -24.75 10.53 -1.01
N THR A 195 -24.29 11.70 -1.50
CA THR A 195 -24.50 12.12 -2.89
C THR A 195 -23.22 12.14 -3.72
N ARG A 196 -22.07 12.44 -3.11
CA ARG A 196 -20.79 12.43 -3.82
C ARG A 196 -20.04 11.11 -3.63
N GLN A 197 -19.66 10.51 -4.74
CA GLN A 197 -18.79 9.35 -4.80
C GLN A 197 -17.45 9.79 -5.37
N ILE A 198 -16.37 9.33 -4.74
CA ILE A 198 -15.00 9.63 -5.18
C ILE A 198 -14.48 8.41 -5.90
N ASP A 199 -14.09 8.56 -7.15
CA ASP A 199 -13.57 7.45 -7.95
C ASP A 199 -12.34 6.82 -7.25
N PHE A 200 -12.29 5.49 -7.24
CA PHE A 200 -11.17 4.76 -6.69
C PHE A 200 -9.87 5.01 -7.50
N MET A 201 -9.96 5.29 -8.80
CA MET A 201 -8.81 5.68 -9.63
C MET A 201 -8.14 6.96 -9.13
N ASP A 202 -8.94 7.93 -8.69
CA ASP A 202 -8.44 9.20 -8.12
C ASP A 202 -7.77 8.99 -6.77
N ARG A 203 -8.28 8.08 -5.95
CA ARG A 203 -7.60 7.66 -4.71
C ARG A 203 -6.26 6.98 -5.01
N MET A 204 -6.15 6.26 -6.13
CA MET A 204 -4.87 5.68 -6.58
C MET A 204 -3.88 6.77 -7.03
N ALA A 205 -4.32 7.83 -7.70
CA ALA A 205 -3.46 8.98 -7.99
C ALA A 205 -3.00 9.68 -6.71
N MET A 206 -3.89 9.87 -5.73
CA MET A 206 -3.53 10.38 -4.41
C MET A 206 -2.50 9.47 -3.70
N LEU A 207 -2.64 8.14 -3.80
CA LEU A 207 -1.67 7.18 -3.26
C LEU A 207 -0.29 7.40 -3.84
N TRP A 208 -0.16 7.57 -5.16
CA TRP A 208 1.14 7.83 -5.80
C TRP A 208 1.82 9.09 -5.27
N ARG A 209 1.03 10.14 -5.02
CA ARG A 209 1.53 11.38 -4.41
C ARG A 209 2.04 11.14 -3.00
N LEU A 210 1.23 10.46 -2.19
CA LEU A 210 1.60 10.10 -0.84
C LEU A 210 2.86 9.22 -0.82
N GLU A 211 2.97 8.20 -1.68
CA GLU A 211 4.13 7.32 -1.78
C GLU A 211 5.39 8.10 -2.11
N ARG A 212 5.34 8.97 -3.12
CA ARG A 212 6.47 9.77 -3.56
C ARG A 212 6.95 10.70 -2.43
N ASP A 213 6.02 11.38 -1.79
CA ASP A 213 6.34 12.28 -0.67
C ASP A 213 6.87 11.47 0.53
N TYR A 214 6.34 10.27 0.79
CA TYR A 214 6.84 9.39 1.86
C TYR A 214 8.23 8.84 1.57
N ARG A 215 8.52 8.40 0.33
CA ARG A 215 9.88 7.97 -0.10
C ARG A 215 10.91 9.09 0.09
N SER A 216 10.50 10.35 -0.04
CA SER A 216 11.40 11.49 0.12
C SER A 216 11.84 11.73 1.56
N ILE A 217 11.10 11.19 2.54
CA ILE A 217 11.37 11.34 3.98
C ILE A 217 11.71 10.01 4.69
N ASP A 218 11.57 8.87 4.00
CA ASP A 218 11.92 7.56 4.54
C ASP A 218 13.40 7.26 4.31
N ASP A 219 14.21 7.58 5.31
CA ASP A 219 15.67 7.47 5.26
C ASP A 219 16.21 6.05 5.45
N ASN A 220 15.36 5.04 5.76
CA ASN A 220 15.84 3.72 6.17
C ASN A 220 14.98 2.56 5.64
N PRO A 221 15.03 2.27 4.33
CA PRO A 221 14.35 1.12 3.76
C PRO A 221 14.85 -0.19 4.40
N VAL A 222 13.93 -1.09 4.70
CA VAL A 222 14.26 -2.42 5.21
C VAL A 222 14.93 -3.22 4.10
N ASN A 223 16.19 -3.63 4.35
CA ASN A 223 16.84 -4.65 3.53
C ASN A 223 16.41 -6.04 4.01
N THR A 224 15.24 -6.48 3.52
CA THR A 224 14.59 -7.73 3.92
C THR A 224 15.52 -8.94 3.92
N GLY A 225 16.42 -9.04 2.95
CA GLY A 225 17.40 -10.13 2.90
C GLY A 225 18.33 -10.13 4.11
N VAL A 226 19.02 -9.01 4.36
CA VAL A 226 20.02 -8.90 5.44
C VAL A 226 19.38 -9.00 6.83
N GLN A 227 18.25 -8.33 7.04
CA GLN A 227 17.64 -8.21 8.37
C GLN A 227 17.04 -9.52 8.88
N ILE A 228 16.55 -10.37 7.96
CA ILE A 228 16.13 -11.75 8.27
C ILE A 228 17.35 -12.58 8.68
N TYR A 229 18.46 -12.53 7.93
CA TYR A 229 19.68 -13.28 8.28
C TYR A 229 20.26 -12.84 9.63
N GLU A 230 20.31 -11.54 9.91
CA GLU A 230 20.80 -11.00 11.19
C GLU A 230 19.92 -11.47 12.35
N THR A 231 18.59 -11.40 12.22
CA THR A 231 17.68 -11.87 13.26
C THR A 231 17.84 -13.36 13.50
N VAL A 232 17.89 -14.17 12.44
CA VAL A 232 18.10 -15.63 12.57
C VAL A 232 19.44 -15.91 13.25
N ALA A 233 20.50 -15.18 12.92
CA ALA A 233 21.80 -15.31 13.56
C ALA A 233 21.75 -14.96 15.07
N VAL A 234 21.09 -13.86 15.43
CA VAL A 234 20.91 -13.46 16.85
C VAL A 234 20.10 -14.49 17.62
N VAL A 235 18.97 -14.96 17.07
CA VAL A 235 18.15 -16.00 17.69
C VAL A 235 18.94 -17.30 17.85
N PHE A 236 19.73 -17.68 16.84
CA PHE A 236 20.59 -18.87 16.90
C PHE A 236 21.65 -18.74 18.00
N VAL A 237 22.31 -17.58 18.12
CA VAL A 237 23.27 -17.29 19.20
C VAL A 237 22.59 -17.33 20.57
N LEU A 238 21.40 -16.76 20.73
CA LEU A 238 20.64 -16.81 21.98
C LEU A 238 20.26 -18.24 22.37
N ILE A 239 19.84 -19.07 21.42
CA ILE A 239 19.56 -20.51 21.65
C ILE A 239 20.84 -21.23 22.12
N LEU A 240 22.00 -20.95 21.51
CA LEU A 240 23.29 -21.51 21.94
C LEU A 240 23.70 -21.04 23.35
N LEU A 241 23.48 -19.76 23.69
CA LEU A 241 23.79 -19.19 25.01
C LEU A 241 22.88 -19.74 26.11
N ILE A 242 21.59 -19.92 25.85
CA ILE A 242 20.64 -20.55 26.78
C ILE A 242 20.99 -22.04 26.95
N GLY A 243 21.29 -22.74 25.85
CA GLY A 243 21.70 -24.14 25.87
C GLY A 243 23.00 -24.37 26.66
N SER A 244 23.98 -23.50 26.50
CA SER A 244 25.26 -23.57 27.23
C SER A 244 25.11 -23.24 28.71
N SER A 245 24.25 -22.28 29.08
CA SER A 245 23.94 -21.94 30.47
C SER A 245 23.22 -23.08 31.20
N PHE A 246 22.27 -23.74 30.54
CA PHE A 246 21.61 -24.94 31.08
C PHE A 246 22.57 -26.13 31.24
N SER A 247 23.55 -26.28 30.34
CA SER A 247 24.59 -27.30 30.44
C SER A 247 25.45 -27.11 31.69
N LYS A 248 25.94 -25.88 31.91
CA LYS A 248 26.75 -25.50 33.08
C LYS A 248 26.01 -25.67 34.40
N TRP A 249 24.74 -25.26 34.47
CA TRP A 249 23.91 -25.44 35.67
C TRP A 249 23.70 -26.92 36.03
N ARG A 250 23.63 -27.80 35.03
CA ARG A 250 23.46 -29.25 35.24
C ARG A 250 24.73 -29.94 35.74
N GLN A 251 25.91 -29.47 35.36
CA GLN A 251 27.17 -29.98 35.91
C GLN A 251 27.35 -29.57 37.38
N LYS A 252 26.94 -28.35 37.74
CA LYS A 252 26.96 -27.88 39.14
C LYS A 252 26.04 -28.64 40.09
N LYS A 253 24.98 -29.29 39.59
CA LYS A 253 24.07 -30.13 40.40
C LYS A 253 24.52 -31.59 40.54
N LYS A 254 25.57 -32.01 39.83
CA LYS A 254 26.09 -33.38 39.86
C LYS A 254 27.37 -33.54 40.69
N ASN A 255 27.94 -32.44 41.14
CA ASN A 255 28.95 -32.38 42.20
C ASN A 255 28.27 -31.94 43.50
#